data_AF-A0A9E4PJH0-F1
#
_entry.id   AF-A0A9E4PJH0-F1
#
_cell.length_a   1.000
_cell.length_b   1.000
_cell.length_c   1.000
_cell.angle_alpha   90.00
_cell.angle_beta   90.00
_cell.angle_gamma   90.00
#
_symmetry.space_group_name_H-M   'P 1'
#
loop_
_entity.id
_entity.type
_entity.pdbx_description
1 polymer ?
#
loop_
_entity_poly.entity_id
_entity_poly.type
_entity_poly.pdbx_seq_one_letter_code
_entity_poly.pdbx_strand_id
1 'polypeptide(L)'
;MSDEPNTAPPQEPTHRVSTSGDVEVSTYLEIAQEREGVRGERRQDGALPPPRHEGIAILDFGSQYSRLIARRVRENHVYCEIFPPE
;
A
#
# COMPACT_ATOMS: atom_id res chain seq x y z
N MET A 1 44.60 -2.85 -19.34
CA MET A 1 44.81 -1.71 -18.41
C MET A 1 43.97 -0.58 -18.95
N SER A 2 42.69 -0.49 -18.63
CA SER A 2 42.09 -0.21 -17.32
C SER A 2 42.50 1.17 -16.82
N ASP A 3 41.74 2.19 -17.20
CA ASP A 3 41.62 3.41 -16.42
C ASP A 3 40.12 3.79 -16.39
N GLU A 4 39.45 3.28 -15.36
CA GLU A 4 38.13 3.74 -14.91
C GLU A 4 38.22 5.23 -14.53
N PRO A 5 37.27 6.09 -14.95
CA PRO A 5 37.15 7.40 -14.32
C PRO A 5 36.53 7.22 -12.92
N ASN A 6 37.37 7.36 -11.91
CA ASN A 6 37.02 7.56 -10.50
C ASN A 6 35.95 8.67 -10.38
N THR A 7 34.68 8.26 -10.31
CA THR A 7 33.57 9.17 -10.05
C THR A 7 33.42 9.28 -8.55
N ALA A 8 34.14 10.23 -7.96
CA ALA A 8 33.86 10.68 -6.60
C ALA A 8 32.40 11.20 -6.55
N PRO A 9 31.62 10.88 -5.49
CA PRO A 9 30.25 11.36 -5.39
C PRO A 9 30.25 12.90 -5.33
N PRO A 10 29.21 13.56 -5.86
CA PRO A 10 29.09 15.01 -5.78
C PRO A 10 29.05 15.41 -4.30
N GLN A 11 30.01 16.23 -3.87
CA GLN A 11 29.96 16.89 -2.56
C GLN A 11 28.90 17.98 -2.67
N GLU A 12 27.64 17.64 -2.40
CA GLU A 12 26.57 18.62 -2.31
C GLU A 12 26.95 19.68 -1.26
N PRO A 13 26.75 20.98 -1.56
CA PRO A 13 27.09 22.03 -0.61
C PRO A 13 26.27 21.79 0.65
N THR A 14 26.95 21.51 1.76
CA THR A 14 26.31 21.44 3.06
C THR A 14 25.86 22.85 3.42
N HIS A 15 24.66 23.22 2.96
CA HIS A 15 23.99 24.43 3.36
C HIS A 15 23.43 24.17 4.76
N ARG A 16 24.32 24.15 5.75
CA ARG A 16 23.92 24.16 7.15
C ARG A 16 23.38 25.55 7.43
N VAL A 17 22.09 25.72 7.19
CA VAL A 17 21.37 26.86 7.73
C VAL A 17 21.39 26.69 9.24
N SER A 18 22.11 27.57 9.92
CA SER A 18 21.88 27.80 11.33
C SER A 18 20.55 28.53 11.43
N THR A 19 19.46 27.77 11.38
CA THR A 19 18.12 28.29 11.66
C THR A 19 18.06 28.50 13.17
N SER A 20 18.41 29.70 13.60
CA SER A 20 18.02 30.19 14.93
C SER A 20 16.51 30.06 15.03
N GLY A 21 16.07 29.01 15.73
CA GLY A 21 14.75 28.59 16.25
C GLY A 21 13.42 29.08 15.63
N ASP A 22 13.33 30.30 15.11
CA ASP A 22 12.06 30.99 14.91
C ASP A 22 11.62 31.05 13.43
N VAL A 23 12.57 30.90 12.48
CA VAL A 23 12.26 30.97 11.04
C VAL A 23 11.63 29.66 10.52
N GLU A 24 12.05 28.51 11.06
CA GLU A 24 11.47 27.21 10.69
C GLU A 24 10.07 27.00 11.27
N VAL A 25 9.83 27.44 12.51
CA VAL A 25 8.54 27.28 13.19
C VAL A 25 7.44 28.10 12.52
N SER A 26 7.75 29.32 12.08
CA SER A 26 6.80 30.20 11.41
C SER A 26 6.31 29.62 10.08
N THR A 27 7.24 29.08 9.28
CA THR A 27 6.93 28.42 8.00
C THR A 27 6.08 27.15 8.24
N TYR A 28 6.39 26.39 9.30
CA TYR A 28 5.61 25.22 9.70
C TYR A 28 4.18 25.57 10.13
N LEU A 29 4.01 26.65 10.90
CA LEU A 29 2.70 27.13 11.36
C LEU A 29 1.86 27.66 10.20
N GLU A 30 2.48 28.36 9.24
CA GLU A 30 1.83 28.86 8.03
C GLU A 30 1.31 27.71 7.14
N ILE A 31 2.15 26.69 6.89
CA ILE A 31 1.74 25.47 6.15
C ILE A 31 0.66 24.68 6.91
N ALA A 32 0.67 24.69 8.24
CA ALA A 32 -0.35 24.04 9.06
C ALA A 32 -1.70 24.78 9.02
N GLN A 33 -1.69 26.12 8.92
CA GLN A 33 -2.89 26.97 8.92
C GLN A 33 -3.63 26.97 7.56
N GLU A 34 -2.93 26.76 6.44
CA GLU A 34 -3.56 26.72 5.11
C GLU A 34 -4.41 25.45 4.83
N ARG A 35 -4.41 24.46 5.72
CA ARG A 35 -5.12 23.18 5.50
C ARG A 35 -6.60 23.16 5.85
N GLU A 36 -7.17 24.26 6.36
CA GLU A 36 -8.62 24.36 6.58
C GLU A 36 -9.42 24.74 5.30
N GLY A 37 -8.76 24.89 4.14
CA GLY A 37 -9.36 25.42 2.93
C GLY A 37 -9.65 24.46 1.76
N VAL A 38 -9.36 23.15 1.85
CA VAL A 38 -9.69 22.20 0.76
C VAL A 38 -10.49 21.03 1.29
N ARG A 39 -11.79 21.28 1.43
CA ARG A 39 -12.84 20.27 1.50
C ARG A 39 -12.86 19.48 0.18
N GLY A 40 -12.13 18.37 0.12
CA GLY A 40 -12.13 17.50 -1.05
C GLY A 40 -11.34 16.22 -0.81
N GLU A 41 -12.05 15.17 -0.38
CA GLU A 41 -11.60 13.78 -0.29
C GLU A 41 -10.51 13.48 0.76
N ARG A 42 -10.94 13.17 1.98
CA ARG A 42 -10.22 12.22 2.84
C ARG A 42 -10.10 10.90 2.10
N ARG A 43 -9.04 10.72 1.31
CA ARG A 43 -8.65 9.41 0.78
C ARG A 43 -8.11 8.61 1.95
N GLN A 44 -9.02 7.77 2.45
CA GLN A 44 -8.87 6.80 3.53
C GLN A 44 -7.41 6.44 3.81
N ASP A 45 -6.98 6.81 5.01
CA ASP A 45 -5.70 6.47 5.58
C ASP A 45 -5.44 4.97 5.41
N GLY A 46 -4.41 4.64 4.63
CA GLY A 46 -3.31 3.70 4.93
C GLY A 46 -3.57 2.40 5.68
N ALA A 47 -4.78 1.87 5.78
CA ALA A 47 -5.01 0.56 6.34
C ALA A 47 -4.44 -0.47 5.37
N LEU A 48 -3.36 -1.16 5.78
CA LEU A 48 -2.89 -2.36 5.10
C LEU A 48 -4.13 -3.23 4.83
N PRO A 49 -4.41 -3.62 3.57
CA PRO A 49 -5.60 -4.40 3.27
C PRO A 49 -5.63 -5.61 4.21
N PRO A 50 -6.80 -5.97 4.75
CA PRO A 50 -6.91 -7.08 5.70
C PRO A 50 -6.21 -8.31 5.09
N PRO A 51 -5.58 -9.15 5.92
CA PRO A 51 -4.89 -10.34 5.45
C PRO A 51 -5.82 -11.09 4.50
N ARG A 52 -5.41 -11.21 3.23
CA ARG A 52 -6.20 -11.91 2.22
C ARG A 52 -6.23 -13.37 2.64
N HIS A 53 -7.41 -13.88 2.93
CA HIS A 53 -7.56 -15.31 3.17
C HIS A 53 -7.24 -16.03 1.86
N GLU A 54 -6.17 -16.82 1.87
CA GLU A 54 -5.82 -17.69 0.75
C GLU A 54 -6.82 -18.84 0.72
N GLY A 55 -7.66 -18.87 -0.31
CA GLY A 55 -8.74 -19.85 -0.44
C GLY A 55 -9.39 -19.81 -1.81
N ILE A 56 -10.14 -20.86 -2.13
CA ILE A 56 -10.86 -20.98 -3.41
C ILE A 56 -12.34 -20.64 -3.20
N ALA A 57 -12.85 -19.70 -3.99
CA ALA A 57 -14.28 -19.44 -4.11
C ALA A 57 -14.88 -20.26 -5.26
N ILE A 58 -15.95 -21.01 -4.99
CA ILE A 58 -16.68 -21.80 -5.99
C ILE A 58 -18.03 -21.11 -6.23
N LEU A 59 -18.23 -20.52 -7.41
CA LEU A 59 -19.51 -19.92 -7.80
C LEU A 59 -20.44 -21.00 -8.36
N ASP A 60 -21.58 -21.22 -7.72
CA ASP A 60 -22.50 -22.33 -8.04
C ASP A 60 -23.73 -21.87 -8.84
N PHE A 61 -23.62 -21.84 -10.16
CA PHE A 61 -24.73 -21.55 -11.09
C PHE A 61 -25.72 -22.73 -11.27
N GLY A 62 -25.83 -23.64 -10.30
CA GLY A 62 -26.65 -24.85 -10.40
C GLY A 62 -25.93 -26.01 -11.09
N SER A 63 -24.60 -26.02 -11.06
CA SER A 63 -23.81 -27.12 -11.63
C SER A 63 -23.98 -28.38 -10.78
N GLN A 64 -24.18 -29.51 -11.43
CA GLN A 64 -24.20 -30.82 -10.77
C GLN A 64 -22.87 -31.18 -10.09
N TYR A 65 -21.79 -30.44 -10.37
CA TYR A 65 -20.44 -30.75 -9.91
C TYR A 65 -19.94 -29.84 -8.77
N SER A 66 -20.63 -28.76 -8.40
CA SER A 66 -20.13 -27.78 -7.43
C SER A 66 -19.66 -28.41 -6.11
N ARG A 67 -20.43 -29.38 -5.58
CA ARG A 67 -20.05 -30.12 -4.36
C ARG A 67 -18.90 -31.11 -4.57
N LEU A 68 -18.77 -31.71 -5.75
CA LEU A 68 -17.68 -32.62 -6.08
C LEU A 68 -16.36 -31.85 -6.24
N ILE A 69 -16.42 -30.66 -6.82
CA ILE A 69 -15.27 -29.73 -6.89
C ILE A 69 -14.83 -29.37 -5.47
N ALA A 70 -15.75 -28.92 -4.61
CA ALA A 70 -15.44 -28.59 -3.22
C ALA A 70 -14.84 -29.78 -2.45
N ARG A 71 -15.35 -31.00 -2.67
CA ARG A 71 -14.79 -32.22 -2.09
C ARG A 71 -13.35 -32.43 -2.53
N ARG A 72 -13.06 -32.34 -3.84
CA ARG A 72 -11.71 -32.52 -4.37
C ARG A 72 -10.74 -31.45 -3.85
N VAL A 73 -11.18 -30.20 -3.70
CA VAL A 73 -10.36 -29.13 -3.13
C VAL A 73 -9.99 -29.44 -1.67
N ARG A 74 -10.97 -29.88 -0.86
CA ARG A 74 -10.75 -30.25 0.54
C ARG A 74 -9.88 -31.51 0.71
N GLU A 75 -9.95 -32.45 -0.23
CA GLU A 75 -9.05 -33.62 -0.29
C GLU A 75 -7.58 -33.21 -0.48
N ASN A 76 -7.32 -32.03 -1.04
CA ASN A 76 -5.97 -31.46 -1.18
C ASN A 76 -5.59 -30.54 -0.01
N HIS A 77 -6.35 -30.55 1.09
CA HIS A 77 -6.13 -29.70 2.28
C HIS A 77 -6.17 -28.20 2.00
N VAL A 78 -6.88 -27.76 0.96
CA VAL A 78 -7.08 -26.34 0.63
C VAL A 78 -8.46 -25.88 1.09
N TYR A 79 -8.54 -24.69 1.68
CA TYR A 79 -9.80 -24.08 2.10
C TYR A 79 -10.64 -23.63 0.89
N CYS A 80 -11.94 -23.87 0.92
CA CYS A 80 -12.87 -23.37 -0.08
C CYS A 80 -14.30 -23.17 0.45
N GLU A 81 -14.99 -22.21 -0.16
CA GLU A 81 -16.38 -21.85 0.10
C GLU A 81 -17.18 -21.81 -1.20
N ILE A 82 -18.46 -22.21 -1.13
CA ILE A 82 -19.39 -22.21 -2.27
C ILE A 82 -20.32 -21.02 -2.11
N PHE A 83 -20.45 -20.20 -3.16
CA PHE A 83 -21.29 -19.02 -3.20
C PHE A 83 -22.36 -19.15 -4.29
N PRO A 84 -23.57 -18.61 -4.08
CA PRO A 84 -24.56 -18.50 -5.14
C PRO A 84 -24.13 -17.47 -6.20
N PRO A 85 -24.65 -17.56 -7.43
CA PRO A 85 -24.62 -16.44 -8.36
C PRO A 85 -25.58 -15.38 -7.86
N GLU A 86 -25.16 -14.11 -7.86
CA GLU A 86 -26.01 -12.99 -7.44
C GLU A 86 -27.34 -12.91 -8.19
#